data_AF-A0A844EIW2-F1
#
_entry.id   AF-A0A844EIW2-F1
#
_cell.length_a   1.000
_cell.length_b   1.000
_cell.length_c   1.000
_cell.angle_alpha   90.00
_cell.angle_beta   90.00
_cell.angle_gamma   90.00
#
_symmetry.space_group_name_H-M   'P 1'
#
loop_
_entity.id
_entity.type
_entity.pdbx_description
1 polymer ?
#
loop_
_entity_poly.entity_id
_entity_poly.type
_entity_poly.pdbx_seq_one_letter_code
_entity_poly.pdbx_strand_id
1 'polypeptide(L)'
;MAATIKDIAKISGVSPATVSRVLSNQREFYSEKTAKKVREAAKKLGYQRNTSAVELVTRKSKVIAVLVSSTQTNFSNEILNGI
;
A
#
# COMPACT_ATOMS: atom_id res chain seq x y z
N MET A 1 -12.19 -3.68 15.10
CA MET A 1 -10.89 -4.38 15.08
C MET A 1 -10.51 -4.57 13.63
N ALA A 2 -9.48 -3.87 13.14
CA ALA A 2 -9.10 -3.95 11.72
C ALA A 2 -8.39 -5.29 11.46
N ALA A 3 -8.77 -5.98 10.38
CA ALA A 3 -8.09 -7.20 9.98
C ALA A 3 -6.59 -6.92 9.74
N THR A 4 -5.73 -7.81 10.20
CA THR A 4 -4.28 -7.66 10.06
C THR A 4 -3.70 -8.65 9.03
N ILE A 5 -2.46 -8.41 8.60
CA ILE A 5 -1.72 -9.33 7.70
C ILE A 5 -1.61 -10.74 8.32
N LYS A 6 -1.53 -10.83 9.66
CA LYS A 6 -1.47 -12.12 10.37
C LYS A 6 -2.79 -12.90 10.25
N ASP A 7 -3.92 -12.19 10.29
CA ASP A 7 -5.24 -12.82 10.16
C ASP A 7 -5.46 -13.34 8.74
N ILE A 8 -5.05 -12.55 7.73
CA ILE A 8 -5.08 -12.98 6.33
C ILE A 8 -4.21 -14.22 6.15
N ALA A 9 -2.99 -14.23 6.70
CA ALA A 9 -2.07 -15.36 6.62
C ALA A 9 -2.67 -16.65 7.19
N LYS A 10 -3.36 -16.55 8.33
CA LYS A 10 -4.03 -17.68 8.99
C LYS A 10 -5.15 -18.28 8.15
N ILE A 11 -5.97 -17.45 7.50
CA ILE A 11 -7.08 -17.90 6.65
C ILE A 11 -6.61 -18.43 5.30
N SER A 12 -5.60 -17.79 4.71
CA SER A 12 -5.06 -18.17 3.40
C SER A 12 -4.10 -19.37 3.48
N GLY A 13 -3.59 -19.70 4.67
CA GLY A 13 -2.69 -20.83 4.92
C GLY A 13 -1.28 -20.58 4.39
N VAL A 14 -0.84 -19.32 4.36
CA VAL A 14 0.50 -18.94 3.90
C VAL A 14 1.21 -18.11 4.96
N SER A 15 2.52 -17.91 4.80
CA SER A 15 3.28 -17.08 5.74
C SER A 15 2.86 -15.59 5.65
N PRO A 16 2.96 -14.82 6.75
CA PRO A 16 2.75 -13.37 6.72
C PRO A 16 3.66 -12.66 5.72
N ALA A 17 4.87 -13.18 5.49
CA ALA A 17 5.79 -12.66 4.48
C ALA A 17 5.22 -12.84 3.06
N THR A 18 4.63 -13.99 2.75
CA THR A 18 3.96 -14.24 1.47
C THR A 18 2.79 -13.29 1.26
N VAL A 19 1.96 -13.07 2.30
CA VAL A 19 0.86 -12.09 2.23
C VAL A 19 1.40 -10.69 1.96
N SER A 20 2.46 -10.28 2.66
CA SER A 20 3.11 -8.97 2.45
C SER A 20 3.61 -8.80 1.01
N ARG A 21 4.24 -9.84 0.44
CA ARG A 21 4.72 -9.85 -0.96
C ARG A 21 3.57 -9.78 -1.97
N VAL A 22 2.49 -10.51 -1.74
CA VAL A 22 1.28 -10.46 -2.59
C VAL A 22 0.63 -9.08 -2.54
N LEU A 23 0.46 -8.51 -1.36
CA LEU A 23 -0.11 -7.16 -1.18
C LEU A 23 0.81 -6.09 -1.77
N SER A 24 2.12 -6.25 -1.68
CA SER A 24 3.13 -5.36 -2.29
C SER A 24 3.39 -5.66 -3.77
N ASN A 25 2.59 -6.54 -4.38
CA ASN A 25 2.59 -6.87 -5.80
C ASN A 25 3.93 -7.38 -6.36
N GLN A 26 4.76 -8.03 -5.52
CA GLN A 26 6.05 -8.62 -5.94
C GLN A 26 5.86 -9.98 -6.61
N ARG A 27 5.42 -9.96 -7.87
CA ARG A 27 4.96 -11.15 -8.63
C ARG A 27 5.97 -12.29 -8.76
N GLU A 28 7.26 -12.02 -8.62
CA GLU A 28 8.33 -13.04 -8.70
C GLU A 28 8.33 -14.03 -7.52
N PHE A 29 7.66 -13.71 -6.41
CA PHE A 29 7.74 -14.51 -5.18
C PHE A 29 6.48 -15.34 -4.88
N TYR A 30 5.50 -15.41 -5.79
CA TYR A 30 4.27 -16.17 -5.59
C TYR A 30 3.62 -16.60 -6.90
N SER A 31 2.87 -17.70 -6.87
CA SER A 31 2.01 -18.10 -7.99
C SER A 31 0.69 -17.33 -8.00
N GLU A 32 0.08 -17.19 -9.18
CA GLU A 32 -1.24 -16.55 -9.31
C GLU A 32 -2.32 -17.21 -8.45
N LYS A 33 -2.24 -18.55 -8.30
CA LYS A 33 -3.14 -19.31 -7.42
C LYS A 33 -3.08 -18.80 -5.97
N THR A 34 -1.87 -18.59 -5.46
CA THR A 34 -1.66 -18.05 -4.10
C THR A 34 -2.11 -16.59 -4.02
N ALA A 35 -1.83 -15.79 -5.04
CA ALA A 35 -2.25 -14.39 -5.09
C ALA A 35 -3.78 -14.25 -5.01
N LYS A 36 -4.51 -15.08 -5.75
CA LYS A 36 -5.98 -15.09 -5.77
C LYS A 36 -6.53 -15.46 -4.38
N LYS A 37 -6.00 -16.52 -3.76
CA LYS A 37 -6.39 -16.98 -2.42
C LYS A 37 -6.18 -15.90 -1.36
N VAL A 38 -5.04 -15.20 -1.39
CA VAL A 38 -4.73 -14.10 -0.46
C VAL A 38 -5.63 -12.89 -0.70
N ARG A 39 -5.90 -12.51 -1.96
CA ARG A 39 -6.80 -11.39 -2.29
C ARG A 39 -8.24 -11.65 -1.87
N GLU A 40 -8.73 -12.88 -2.06
CA GLU A 40 -10.07 -13.27 -1.58
C GLU A 40 -10.15 -13.25 -0.05
N ALA A 41 -9.15 -13.78 0.65
CA ALA A 41 -9.09 -13.73 2.10
C ALA A 41 -9.05 -12.29 2.63
N ALA A 42 -8.23 -11.42 2.02
CA ALA A 42 -8.16 -10.00 2.36
C ALA A 42 -9.51 -9.29 2.13
N LYS A 43 -10.21 -9.59 1.02
CA LYS A 43 -11.54 -9.02 0.72
C LYS A 43 -12.60 -9.49 1.71
N LYS A 44 -12.62 -10.78 2.06
CA LYS A 44 -13.55 -11.35 3.07
C LYS A 44 -13.37 -10.71 4.45
N LEU A 45 -12.13 -10.41 4.81
CA LEU A 45 -11.79 -9.78 6.08
C LEU A 45 -11.95 -8.24 6.08
N GLY A 46 -12.28 -7.63 4.94
CA GLY A 46 -12.32 -6.18 4.81
C GLY A 46 -10.98 -5.51 5.08
N TYR A 47 -9.87 -6.21 4.80
CA TYR A 47 -8.53 -5.68 5.02
C TYR A 47 -8.31 -4.42 4.17
N GLN A 48 -8.02 -3.32 4.84
CA GLN A 48 -7.56 -2.08 4.22
C GLN A 48 -6.08 -1.90 4.52
N ARG A 49 -5.31 -1.65 3.46
CA ARG A 49 -3.88 -1.37 3.59
C ARG A 49 -3.70 -0.05 4.32
N ASN A 50 -3.18 -0.10 5.54
CA ASN A 50 -2.77 1.09 6.27
C ASN A 50 -1.48 1.65 5.65
N THR A 51 -1.60 2.75 4.90
CA THR A 51 -0.48 3.40 4.22
C THR A 51 0.54 3.91 5.22
N SER A 52 0.14 4.56 6.31
CA SER A 52 1.03 5.07 7.35
C SER A 52 1.86 3.97 8.01
N ALA A 53 1.26 2.80 8.28
CA ALA A 53 1.99 1.65 8.81
C ALA A 53 3.01 1.10 7.81
N VAL A 54 2.66 1.08 6.52
CA VAL A 54 3.58 0.66 5.45
C VAL A 54 4.74 1.63 5.35
N GLU A 55 4.48 2.94 5.31
CA GLU A 55 5.50 3.99 5.21
C GLU A 55 6.47 3.97 6.40
N LEU A 56 5.96 3.71 7.62
CA LEU A 56 6.77 3.58 8.82
C LEU A 56 7.73 2.38 8.74
N VAL A 57 7.23 1.23 8.29
CA VAL A 57 8.05 0.01 8.16
C VAL A 57 9.04 0.12 7.01
N THR A 58 8.65 0.71 5.88
CA THR A 58 9.54 0.89 4.72
C THR A 58 10.50 2.06 4.89
N ARG A 59 10.28 2.93 5.89
CA ARG A 59 10.95 4.23 6.07
C ARG A 59 10.95 5.09 4.81
N LYS A 60 9.93 4.89 3.96
CA LYS A 60 9.77 5.55 2.67
C LYS A 60 8.33 6.01 2.58
N SER A 61 8.13 7.31 2.66
CA SER A 61 6.86 7.94 2.27
C SER A 61 6.85 8.14 0.76
N LYS A 62 5.66 8.09 0.15
CA LYS A 62 5.46 8.49 -1.25
C LYS A 62 4.90 9.91 -1.33
N VAL A 63 5.28 10.76 -0.38
CA VAL A 63 4.77 12.12 -0.23
C VAL A 63 5.80 13.08 -0.81
N ILE A 64 5.41 13.88 -1.80
CA ILE A 64 6.21 14.99 -2.33
C ILE A 64 5.70 16.27 -1.67
N ALA A 65 6.56 16.91 -0.89
CA ALA A 65 6.24 18.21 -0.30
C ALA A 65 6.62 19.32 -1.29
N VAL A 66 5.66 20.20 -1.60
CA VAL A 66 5.88 21.35 -2.48
C VAL A 66 5.82 22.62 -1.64
N LEU A 67 6.87 23.44 -1.75
CA LEU A 67 6.96 24.74 -1.09
C LEU A 67 6.79 25.84 -2.14
N VAL A 68 5.73 26.63 -2.01
CA VAL A 68 5.44 27.76 -2.89
C VAL A 68 5.32 29.04 -2.07
N SER A 69 5.76 30.16 -2.64
CA SER A 69 5.57 31.47 -2.03
C SER A 69 4.07 31.79 -1.92
N SER A 70 3.65 32.44 -0.83
CA SER A 70 2.25 32.85 -0.63
C SER A 70 1.77 33.89 -1.66
N THR A 71 2.71 34.56 -2.33
CA THR A 71 2.43 35.49 -3.42
C THR A 71 1.97 34.68 -4.63
N GLN A 72 0.67 34.68 -4.90
CA GLN A 72 0.11 34.05 -6.09
C GLN A 72 0.59 34.78 -7.35
N THR A 73 1.68 34.31 -7.95
CA THR A 73 2.06 34.65 -9.31
C THR A 73 1.46 33.62 -10.26
N ASN A 74 1.04 34.05 -11.46
CA ASN A 74 0.38 33.18 -12.45
C ASN A 74 1.20 31.92 -12.79
N PHE A 75 2.52 31.95 -12.63
CA PHE A 75 3.42 30.84 -12.91
C PHE A 75 3.36 29.71 -11.86
N SER A 76 3.10 30.01 -10.58
CA SER A 76 3.07 28.99 -9.52
C SER A 76 1.91 28.01 -9.67
N ASN A 77 0.78 28.47 -10.23
CA ASN A 77 -0.40 27.62 -10.46
C ASN A 77 -0.18 26.60 -11.58
N GLU A 78 0.49 26.98 -12.68
CA GLU A 78 0.81 26.03 -13.76
C GLU A 78 1.77 24.93 -13.29
N ILE A 79 2.77 25.28 -12.46
CA ILE A 79 3.69 24.30 -11.89
C ILE A 79 2.94 23.34 -10.96
N LEU A 80 2.10 23.84 -10.05
CA LEU A 80 1.35 22.98 -9.12
C LEU A 80 0.40 22.02 -9.83
N ASN A 81 -0.21 22.44 -10.94
CA ASN A 81 -1.08 21.58 -11.74
C ASN A 81 -0.33 20.50 -12.53
N GLY A 82 0.99 20.68 -12.75
CA GLY A 82 1.83 19.74 -13.48
C GLY A 82 2.50 18.66 -12.62
N ILE A 83 2.47 18.80 -11.29
CA ILE A 83 3.02 17.84 -10.30
C ILE A 83 1.97 16.77 -9.97
#